data_AF-A0A3P1W0P6-F1
#
_entry.id   AF-A0A3P1W0P6-F1
#
_cell.length_a   1.000
_cell.length_b   1.000
_cell.length_c   1.000
_cell.angle_alpha   90.00
_cell.angle_beta   90.00
_cell.angle_gamma   90.00
#
_symmetry.space_group_name_H-M   'P 1'
#
loop_
_entity.id
_entity.type
_entity.pdbx_description
1 polymer ?
#
loop_
_entity_poly.entity_id
_entity_poly.type
_entity_poly.pdbx_seq_one_letter_code
_entity_poly.pdbx_strand_id
1 'polypeptide(L)'
;TGIKNCPVMQLSEQVLSHFSSLRGLINADQKHFCQMKGLGITQFVQLQACTEMTKRYLLQELQFAQEFTSPDTVRMYLQTELENKDREIFMVLFLDNQH
;
A
#
# COMPACT_ATOMS: atom_id res chain seq x y z
N THR A 1 -0.53 -11.76 -15.43
CA THR A 1 -0.67 -12.20 -16.84
C THR A 1 -1.73 -11.34 -17.50
N GLY A 2 -1.71 -11.21 -18.83
CA GLY A 2 -2.77 -10.50 -19.56
C GLY A 2 -4.08 -11.27 -19.57
N ILE A 3 -5.08 -10.74 -20.27
CA ILE A 3 -6.36 -11.43 -20.52
C ILE A 3 -6.50 -11.81 -22.00
N LYS A 4 -7.52 -12.62 -22.33
CA LYS A 4 -7.82 -12.95 -23.72
C LYS A 4 -7.95 -11.67 -24.54
N ASN A 5 -7.16 -11.57 -25.61
CA ASN A 5 -7.07 -10.41 -26.51
C ASN A 5 -6.55 -9.11 -25.87
N CYS A 6 -5.86 -9.16 -24.73
CA CYS A 6 -5.15 -8.01 -24.16
C CYS A 6 -3.84 -8.49 -23.49
N PRO A 7 -2.67 -8.21 -24.11
CA PRO A 7 -1.36 -8.53 -23.53
C PRO A 7 -1.15 -7.86 -22.17
N VAL A 8 -0.24 -8.42 -21.37
CA VAL A 8 -0.02 -7.96 -19.99
C VAL A 8 0.38 -6.47 -19.91
N MET A 9 1.27 -6.00 -20.80
CA MET A 9 1.71 -4.61 -20.79
C MET A 9 0.58 -3.64 -21.09
N GLN A 10 -0.25 -3.96 -22.08
CA GLN A 10 -1.42 -3.16 -22.42
C GLN A 10 -2.45 -3.16 -21.29
N LEU A 11 -2.68 -4.30 -20.64
CA LEU A 11 -3.58 -4.38 -19.48
C LEU A 11 -3.04 -3.52 -18.32
N SER A 12 -1.73 -3.57 -18.04
CA SER A 12 -1.10 -2.76 -17.00
C SER A 12 -1.24 -1.26 -17.26
N GLU A 13 -1.04 -0.79 -18.50
CA GLU A 13 -1.25 0.60 -18.88
C GLU A 13 -2.71 1.02 -18.70
N GLN A 14 -3.67 0.19 -19.15
CA GLN A 14 -5.09 0.46 -18.97
C GLN A 14 -5.46 0.60 -17.50
N VAL A 15 -4.97 -0.32 -16.65
CA VAL A 15 -5.20 -0.31 -15.21
C VAL A 15 -4.68 0.97 -14.58
N LEU A 16 -3.42 1.32 -14.82
CA LEU A 16 -2.84 2.53 -14.24
C LEU A 16 -3.54 3.80 -14.74
N SER A 17 -3.97 3.83 -16.00
CA SER A 17 -4.75 4.95 -16.54
C SER A 17 -6.13 5.05 -15.90
N HIS A 18 -6.81 3.92 -15.63
CA HIS A 18 -8.14 3.92 -15.01
C HIS A 18 -8.10 4.39 -13.56
N PHE A 19 -7.14 3.92 -12.77
CA PHE A 19 -6.98 4.31 -11.37
C PHE A 19 -6.12 5.57 -11.17
N SER A 20 -5.66 6.20 -12.26
CA SER A 20 -4.82 7.40 -12.32
C SER A 20 -3.43 7.31 -11.67
N SER A 21 -3.20 6.36 -10.77
CA SER A 21 -1.92 6.12 -10.11
C SER A 21 -1.88 4.73 -9.47
N LEU A 22 -0.68 4.26 -9.13
CA LEU A 22 -0.51 3.03 -8.35
C LEU A 22 -1.17 3.13 -6.97
N ARG A 23 -1.10 4.31 -6.32
CA ARG A 23 -1.80 4.58 -5.07
C ARG A 23 -3.32 4.43 -5.24
N GLY A 24 -3.87 5.00 -6.32
CA GLY A 24 -5.29 4.85 -6.65
C GLY A 24 -5.70 3.40 -6.86
N LEU A 25 -4.85 2.58 -7.48
CA LEU A 25 -5.09 1.15 -7.67
C LEU A 25 -5.10 0.38 -6.34
N ILE A 26 -4.13 0.66 -5.46
CA ILE A 26 -3.99 -0.04 -4.17
C ILE A 26 -5.13 0.32 -3.21
N ASN A 27 -5.59 1.58 -3.25
CA ASN A 27 -6.63 2.10 -2.36
C ASN A 27 -8.06 1.94 -2.92
N ALA A 28 -8.23 1.42 -4.12
CA ALA A 28 -9.55 1.18 -4.70
C ALA A 28 -10.33 0.15 -3.87
N ASP A 29 -11.62 0.40 -3.64
CA ASP A 29 -12.49 -0.60 -3.01
C ASP A 29 -12.69 -1.82 -3.93
N GLN A 30 -13.07 -2.96 -3.34
CA GLN A 30 -13.26 -4.22 -4.06
C GLN A 30 -14.22 -4.08 -5.25
N LYS A 31 -15.31 -3.33 -5.09
CA LYS A 31 -16.35 -3.18 -6.11
C LYS A 31 -15.82 -2.39 -7.29
N HIS A 32 -15.10 -1.30 -7.05
CA HIS A 32 -14.47 -0.48 -8.08
C HIS A 32 -13.34 -1.25 -8.77
N PHE A 33 -12.49 -1.92 -8.00
CA PHE A 33 -11.38 -2.73 -8.51
C PHE A 33 -11.89 -3.84 -9.45
N CYS A 34 -12.92 -4.57 -9.03
CA CYS A 34 -13.45 -5.72 -9.78
C CYS A 34 -14.31 -5.34 -10.99
N GLN A 35 -14.64 -4.06 -11.20
CA GLN A 35 -15.34 -3.59 -12.40
C GLN A 35 -14.45 -3.62 -13.64
N MET A 36 -13.13 -3.54 -13.46
CA MET A 36 -12.20 -3.52 -14.57
C MET A 36 -11.98 -4.93 -15.12
N LYS A 37 -12.15 -5.09 -16.43
CA LYS A 37 -11.97 -6.38 -17.10
C LYS A 37 -10.53 -6.88 -16.90
N GLY A 38 -10.41 -8.07 -16.29
CA GLY A 38 -9.11 -8.69 -15.98
C GLY A 38 -8.64 -8.48 -14.54
N LEU A 39 -9.34 -7.65 -13.76
CA LEU A 39 -9.14 -7.49 -12.32
C LEU A 39 -10.35 -8.10 -11.62
N GLY A 40 -10.16 -9.27 -11.02
CA GLY A 40 -11.20 -9.95 -10.25
C GLY A 40 -10.85 -10.01 -8.77
N ILE A 41 -11.70 -10.71 -8.02
CA ILE A 41 -11.54 -10.84 -6.57
C ILE A 41 -10.20 -11.46 -6.17
N THR A 42 -9.67 -12.39 -6.96
CA THR A 42 -8.38 -13.02 -6.68
C THR A 42 -7.25 -12.00 -6.74
N GLN A 43 -7.20 -11.16 -7.79
CA GLN A 43 -6.18 -10.11 -7.92
C GLN A 43 -6.34 -9.04 -6.84
N PHE A 44 -7.58 -8.69 -6.49
CA PHE A 44 -7.86 -7.76 -5.40
C PHE A 44 -7.29 -8.28 -4.07
N VAL A 45 -7.64 -9.51 -3.69
CA VAL A 45 -7.18 -10.12 -2.44
C VAL A 45 -5.66 -10.28 -2.44
N GLN A 46 -5.05 -10.65 -3.56
CA GLN A 46 -3.59 -10.73 -3.68
C GLN A 46 -2.93 -9.36 -3.43
N LEU A 47 -3.44 -8.30 -4.06
CA LEU A 47 -2.91 -6.95 -3.88
C LEU A 47 -3.06 -6.48 -2.43
N GLN A 48 -4.25 -6.66 -1.83
CA GLN A 48 -4.50 -6.30 -0.43
C GLN A 48 -3.62 -7.10 0.54
N ALA A 49 -3.41 -8.39 0.26
CA ALA A 49 -2.51 -9.22 1.06
C ALA A 49 -1.07 -8.72 0.96
N CYS A 50 -0.58 -8.35 -0.22
CA CYS A 50 0.74 -7.75 -0.38
C CYS A 50 0.87 -6.44 0.41
N THR A 51 -0.12 -5.53 0.30
CA THR A 51 -0.14 -4.26 1.05
C THR A 51 -0.09 -4.49 2.56
N GLU A 52 -0.92 -5.39 3.08
CA GLU A 52 -0.95 -5.73 4.50
C GLU A 52 0.34 -6.42 4.97
N MET A 53 0.93 -7.31 4.17
CA MET A 53 2.21 -7.94 4.48
C MET A 53 3.33 -6.89 4.54
N THR A 54 3.39 -5.96 3.60
CA THR A 54 4.35 -4.85 3.62
C THR A 54 4.16 -4.00 4.87
N LYS A 55 2.91 -3.65 5.21
CA LYS A 55 2.61 -2.89 6.44
C LYS A 55 3.08 -3.64 7.69
N ARG A 56 2.79 -4.93 7.82
CA ARG A 56 3.23 -5.75 8.95
C ARG A 56 4.74 -5.88 9.04
N TYR A 57 5.42 -6.05 7.90
CA TYR A 57 6.87 -6.11 7.83
C TYR A 57 7.49 -4.79 8.33
N LEU A 58 7.02 -3.65 7.84
CA LEU A 58 7.50 -2.33 8.28
C LEU A 58 7.21 -2.11 9.77
N LEU A 59 6.02 -2.47 10.25
CA LEU A 59 5.69 -2.39 11.67
C LEU A 59 6.59 -3.27 12.54
N GLN A 60 6.92 -4.46 12.05
CA GLN A 60 7.78 -5.39 12.75
C GLN A 60 9.23 -4.89 12.78
N GLU A 61 9.77 -4.39 11.66
CA GLU A 61 11.08 -3.73 11.63
C GLU A 61 11.18 -2.62 12.69
N LEU A 62 10.11 -1.88 12.93
CA LEU A 62 10.06 -0.84 13.96
C LEU A 62 9.94 -1.36 15.39
N GLN A 63 9.37 -2.55 15.58
CA GLN A 63 9.34 -3.20 16.89
C GLN A 63 10.69 -3.84 17.23
N PHE A 64 11.44 -4.30 16.23
CA PHE A 64 12.77 -4.90 16.40
C PHE A 64 13.91 -3.89 16.32
N ALA A 65 13.74 -2.79 15.59
CA ALA A 65 14.58 -1.62 15.69
C ALA A 65 14.24 -0.95 17.02
N GLN A 66 14.98 -1.31 18.07
CA GLN A 66 14.96 -0.58 19.35
C GLN A 66 15.28 0.92 19.17
N GLU A 67 15.73 1.34 17.98
CA GLU A 67 16.12 2.69 17.64
C GLU A 67 15.59 3.02 16.23
N PHE A 68 14.82 4.12 16.11
CA PHE A 68 14.63 4.76 14.81
C PHE A 68 15.94 5.44 14.41
N THR A 69 16.83 4.69 13.77
CA THR A 69 18.19 5.13 13.44
C THR A 69 18.25 6.18 12.33
N SER A 70 17.13 6.49 11.65
CA SER A 70 17.08 7.55 10.65
C SER A 70 15.73 8.29 10.60
N PRO A 71 15.73 9.59 10.28
CA PRO A 71 14.50 10.36 10.05
C PRO A 71 13.64 9.81 8.89
N ASP A 72 14.26 9.19 7.89
CA ASP A 72 13.54 8.62 6.74
C ASP A 72 12.70 7.41 7.17
N THR A 73 13.22 6.58 8.07
CA THR A 73 12.47 5.46 8.67
C THR A 73 11.27 5.96 9.47
N VAL A 74 11.45 7.02 10.28
CA VAL A 74 10.35 7.66 11.03
C VAL A 74 9.28 8.19 10.08
N ARG A 75 9.70 8.88 9.01
CA ARG A 75 8.77 9.43 8.02
C ARG A 75 7.96 8.35 7.33
N MET A 76 8.61 7.28 6.87
CA MET A 76 7.95 6.18 6.17
C MET A 76 6.94 5.48 7.09
N TYR A 77 7.29 5.30 8.36
CA TYR A 77 6.39 4.77 9.38
C TYR A 77 5.14 5.63 9.56
N LEU A 78 5.33 6.92 9.87
CA LEU A 78 4.21 7.84 10.11
C LEU A 78 3.31 7.95 8.88
N GLN A 79 3.89 7.95 7.69
CA GLN A 79 3.12 7.91 6.44
C GLN A 79 2.26 6.64 6.35
N THR A 80 2.84 5.47 6.59
CA THR A 80 2.11 4.19 6.51
C THR A 80 0.97 4.11 7.54
N GLU A 81 1.15 4.64 8.75
CA GLU A 81 0.11 4.63 9.79
C GLU A 81 -1.03 5.63 9.52
N LEU A 82 -0.72 6.76 8.89
CA LEU A 82 -1.68 7.83 8.62
C LEU A 82 -2.36 7.72 7.25
N GLU A 83 -1.80 6.97 6.29
CA GLU A 83 -2.25 6.96 4.89
C GLU A 83 -3.71 6.54 4.69
N ASN A 84 -4.26 5.68 5.57
CA ASN A 84 -5.63 5.16 5.46
C ASN A 84 -6.56 5.69 6.57
N LYS A 85 -6.34 6.93 7.02
CA LYS A 85 -7.14 7.55 8.08
C LYS A 85 -8.01 8.65 7.49
N ASP A 86 -9.32 8.43 7.47
CA ASP A 86 -10.31 9.37 6.94
C ASP A 86 -10.60 10.58 7.84
N ARG A 87 -9.79 10.78 8.88
CA ARG A 87 -9.93 11.87 9.86
C ARG A 87 -8.55 12.39 10.24
N GLU A 88 -8.47 13.65 10.63
CA GLU A 88 -7.23 14.20 11.18
C GLU A 88 -6.86 13.45 12.48
N ILE A 89 -5.62 12.94 12.52
CA ILE A 89 -5.07 12.22 13.66
C ILE A 89 -3.77 12.91 14.07
N PHE A 90 -3.71 13.33 15.33
CA PHE A 90 -2.49 13.75 15.96
C PHE A 90 -1.79 12.53 16.58
N MET A 91 -0.52 12.33 16.24
CA MET A 91 0.27 11.19 16.67
C MET A 91 1.57 11.67 17.30
N VAL A 92 1.93 11.09 18.44
CA VAL A 92 3.17 11.39 19.16
C VAL A 92 4.01 10.12 19.19
N LEU A 93 5.27 10.25 18.77
CA LEU A 93 6.25 9.18 18.82
C LEU A 93 7.22 9.47 19.98
N PHE A 94 7.24 8.60 20.99
CA PHE A 94 8.20 8.68 22.08
C PHE A 94 9.42 7.84 21.71
N LEU A 95 10.50 8.51 21.36
CA LEU A 95 11.77 7.88 21.02
C LEU A 95 12.66 7.93 22.25
N ASP A 96 13.28 6.79 22.57
CA ASP A 96 14.41 6.79 23.50
C ASP A 96 15.65 7.24 22.73
N ASN A 97 16.46 8.11 23.33
CA ASN A 97 17.64 8.70 22.70
C ASN A 97 18.89 7.88 23.04
N GLN A 98 18.78 6.56 22.95
CA GLN A 98 19.92 5.66 23.04
C GLN A 98 20.47 5.52 21.62
N HIS A 99 21.48 6.34 21.31
CA HIS A 99 22.28 6.40 20.07
C HIS A 99 21.61 6.86 18.76
#